data_AF-A0A242KD96-F1
#
_entry.id   AF-A0A242KD96-F1
#
_cell.length_a   1.000
_cell.length_b   1.000
_cell.length_c   1.000
_cell.angle_alpha   90.00
_cell.angle_beta   90.00
_cell.angle_gamma   90.00
#
_symmetry.space_group_name_H-M   'P 1'
#
loop_
_entity.id
_entity.type
_entity.pdbx_description
1 polymer ?
#
loop_
_entity_poly.entity_id
_entity_poly.type
_entity_poly.pdbx_seq_one_letter_code
_entity_poly.pdbx_strand_id
1 'polypeptide(L)'
;MKDLLKSRLDRIDDLNDRKLLKQIINGVFNGLVEYTEDQFEAIQQQVFNEIEDHTDQFDVYYHILPKDEVDPIADFFFPIDENDLREFEEMEQLTEAIQSTPEVLISKVYLACDYLQFQKFMRECRERVFKGTVETNQETYPVDFKIKPYSGYLEKLEQMYINFTDNSLAWKTILHPYIYKFIGVHLIENLTLAEGEKVKKISFDLQEMEPYQKIDHVPLWNVRLLEIRNESFAVPARDHINYQHTINIEKYGINHGYLVDTKAANINYVRKSIDSLTVISPNEKVLSWQIYQFLQLGERVEALDLQSNHKQDFFTDRFARRENFTVRSMCEISRIINTYSMMANFSLEKIELLEQLPPIKETYEVNTFLKDYIREEVHRTPMLLSFTTKKQGLTTRDELSFLVSEIQLHFPEFTCLGELL
;
A
#
# COMPACT_ATOMS: atom_id res chain seq x y z
N MET A 1 7.37 2.59 -47.52
CA MET A 1 6.26 2.19 -48.42
C MET A 1 6.06 3.17 -49.58
N LYS A 2 6.16 4.49 -49.34
CA LYS A 2 6.03 5.57 -50.35
C LYS A 2 6.99 5.42 -51.57
N ASP A 3 8.23 4.97 -51.38
CA ASP A 3 9.19 4.79 -52.49
C ASP A 3 8.89 3.58 -53.40
N LEU A 4 8.27 2.55 -52.84
CA LEU A 4 7.86 1.34 -53.57
C LEU A 4 6.65 1.63 -54.48
N LEU A 5 5.77 2.55 -54.06
CA LEU A 5 4.65 3.03 -54.86
C LEU A 5 5.10 3.98 -55.99
N LYS A 6 6.08 4.87 -55.72
CA LYS A 6 6.70 5.73 -56.74
C LYS A 6 7.38 4.92 -57.84
N SER A 7 8.16 3.90 -57.48
CA SER A 7 8.85 3.05 -58.47
C SER A 7 7.91 2.22 -59.35
N ARG A 8 6.67 1.95 -58.91
CA ARG A 8 5.64 1.27 -59.71
C ARG A 8 4.92 2.22 -60.68
N LEU A 9 4.73 3.48 -60.30
CA LEU A 9 4.17 4.54 -61.17
C LEU A 9 5.07 4.86 -62.37
N ASP A 10 6.38 4.63 -62.24
CA ASP A 10 7.36 4.90 -63.30
C ASP A 10 7.49 3.77 -64.32
N ARG A 11 6.82 2.62 -64.10
CA ARG A 11 6.83 1.44 -64.98
C ARG A 11 5.60 1.31 -65.88
N ILE A 12 4.75 2.35 -65.94
CA ILE A 12 3.50 2.34 -66.73
C ILE A 12 3.71 3.21 -67.97
N ASP A 13 3.55 2.60 -69.16
CA ASP A 13 3.81 3.24 -70.45
C ASP A 13 2.64 4.11 -70.94
N ASP A 14 1.40 3.86 -70.51
CA ASP A 14 0.22 4.68 -70.87
C ASP A 14 0.07 5.91 -69.96
N LEU A 15 0.06 7.09 -70.57
CA LEU A 15 0.00 8.40 -69.93
C LEU A 15 -1.34 8.67 -69.24
N ASN A 16 -2.45 8.16 -69.77
CA ASN A 16 -3.78 8.38 -69.18
C ASN A 16 -3.96 7.54 -67.92
N ASP A 17 -3.56 6.27 -67.99
CA ASP A 17 -3.58 5.36 -66.84
C ASP A 17 -2.62 5.85 -65.75
N ARG A 18 -1.43 6.35 -66.12
CA ARG A 18 -0.48 6.94 -65.16
C ARG A 18 -1.04 8.15 -64.45
N LYS A 19 -1.83 8.99 -65.12
CA LYS A 19 -2.47 10.19 -64.51
C LYS A 19 -3.56 9.79 -63.51
N LEU A 20 -4.39 8.81 -63.86
CA LEU A 20 -5.46 8.30 -63.01
C LEU A 20 -4.91 7.59 -61.77
N LEU A 21 -3.89 6.75 -61.95
CA LEU A 21 -3.19 6.07 -60.85
C LEU A 21 -2.47 7.06 -59.93
N LYS A 22 -1.89 8.14 -60.48
CA LYS A 22 -1.27 9.21 -59.68
C LYS A 22 -2.31 9.96 -58.82
N GLN A 23 -3.52 10.17 -59.31
CA GLN A 23 -4.61 10.77 -58.54
C GLN A 23 -5.09 9.85 -57.40
N ILE A 24 -5.24 8.55 -57.68
CA ILE A 24 -5.64 7.56 -56.66
C ILE A 24 -4.54 7.38 -55.59
N ILE A 25 -3.27 7.28 -56.01
CA ILE A 25 -2.14 7.15 -55.09
C ILE A 25 -2.00 8.39 -54.20
N ASN A 26 -2.06 9.58 -54.78
CA ASN A 26 -1.87 10.81 -54.00
C ASN A 26 -3.09 11.19 -53.17
N GLY A 27 -4.31 10.87 -53.62
CA GLY A 27 -5.55 11.25 -52.92
C GLY A 27 -5.98 10.27 -51.83
N VAL A 28 -5.91 8.96 -52.11
CA VAL A 28 -6.47 7.93 -51.22
C VAL A 28 -5.37 7.14 -50.51
N PHE A 29 -4.32 6.72 -51.23
CA PHE A 29 -3.27 5.90 -50.61
C PHE A 29 -2.33 6.69 -49.71
N ASN A 30 -1.94 7.91 -50.07
CA ASN A 30 -1.10 8.72 -49.17
C ASN A 30 -1.84 9.02 -47.86
N GLY A 31 -3.13 9.39 -47.92
CA GLY A 31 -3.94 9.61 -46.73
C GLY A 31 -4.14 8.35 -45.90
N LEU A 32 -4.32 7.18 -46.53
CA LEU A 32 -4.35 5.90 -45.82
C LEU A 32 -3.00 5.55 -45.19
N VAL A 33 -1.89 5.79 -45.90
CA VAL A 33 -0.54 5.52 -45.38
C VAL A 33 -0.24 6.41 -44.19
N GLU A 34 -0.53 7.71 -44.28
CA GLU A 34 -0.35 8.66 -43.17
C GLU A 34 -1.24 8.28 -41.99
N TYR A 35 -2.52 7.99 -42.21
CA TYR A 35 -3.39 7.48 -41.15
C TYR A 35 -2.85 6.19 -40.52
N THR A 36 -2.34 5.24 -41.31
CA THR A 36 -1.76 4.02 -40.75
C THR A 36 -0.48 4.29 -39.99
N GLU A 37 0.39 5.18 -40.47
CA GLU A 37 1.63 5.58 -39.79
C GLU A 37 1.30 6.23 -38.43
N ASP A 38 0.33 7.16 -38.40
CA ASP A 38 -0.14 7.80 -37.17
C ASP A 38 -0.74 6.78 -36.18
N GLN A 39 -1.53 5.81 -36.67
CA GLN A 39 -2.07 4.75 -35.81
C GLN A 39 -0.98 3.82 -35.28
N PHE A 40 0.03 3.50 -36.11
CA PHE A 40 1.18 2.70 -35.66
C PHE A 40 2.00 3.44 -34.62
N GLU A 41 2.27 4.74 -34.81
CA GLU A 41 2.96 5.57 -33.80
C GLU A 41 2.16 5.66 -32.50
N ALA A 42 0.84 5.85 -32.60
CA ALA A 42 -0.04 5.87 -31.43
C ALA A 42 -0.01 4.54 -30.66
N ILE A 43 -0.09 3.40 -31.36
CA ILE A 43 0.04 2.06 -30.74
C ILE A 43 1.43 1.88 -30.14
N GLN A 44 2.48 2.32 -30.83
CA GLN A 44 3.85 2.18 -30.36
C GLN A 44 4.07 2.99 -29.08
N GLN A 45 3.64 4.26 -29.04
CA GLN A 45 3.63 5.07 -27.82
C GLN A 45 2.78 4.42 -26.73
N GLN A 46 1.64 3.83 -27.10
CA GLN A 46 0.79 3.09 -26.16
C GLN A 46 1.55 1.94 -25.50
N VAL A 47 2.22 1.10 -26.29
CA VAL A 47 2.98 -0.07 -25.81
C VAL A 47 4.21 0.37 -24.99
N PHE A 48 4.94 1.40 -25.41
CA PHE A 48 6.09 1.88 -24.65
C PHE A 48 5.69 2.46 -23.28
N ASN A 49 4.60 3.24 -23.23
CA ASN A 49 4.07 3.75 -21.97
C ASN A 49 3.51 2.62 -21.08
N GLU A 50 3.12 1.47 -21.63
CA GLU A 50 2.70 0.28 -20.86
C GLU A 50 3.88 -0.45 -20.20
N ILE A 51 5.10 -0.26 -20.68
CA ILE A 51 6.30 -0.97 -20.20
C ILE A 51 7.10 -0.14 -19.17
N GLU A 52 6.80 1.15 -19.00
CA GLU A 52 7.50 1.98 -18.01
C GLU A 52 7.11 1.61 -16.57
N ASP A 53 8.09 1.07 -15.83
CA ASP A 53 7.96 0.75 -14.40
C ASP A 53 7.81 2.04 -13.58
N HIS A 54 6.59 2.38 -13.18
CA HIS A 54 6.30 3.50 -12.27
C HIS A 54 6.39 3.10 -10.79
N THR A 55 7.25 2.14 -10.43
CA THR A 55 7.34 1.59 -9.06
C THR A 55 7.68 2.62 -8.00
N ASP A 56 8.35 3.70 -8.38
CA ASP A 56 8.87 4.72 -7.48
C ASP A 56 7.76 5.70 -7.06
N GLN A 57 6.66 5.75 -7.82
CA GLN A 57 5.52 6.62 -7.51
C GLN A 57 4.65 6.08 -6.36
N PHE A 58 4.95 4.88 -5.85
CA PHE A 58 4.25 4.22 -4.73
C PHE A 58 5.12 4.09 -3.49
N ASP A 59 6.14 4.95 -3.32
CA ASP A 59 6.85 5.06 -2.05
C ASP A 59 5.91 5.53 -0.94
N VAL A 60 6.00 4.87 0.22
CA VAL A 60 5.26 5.16 1.42
C VAL A 60 6.22 5.63 2.51
N TYR A 61 5.95 6.82 3.03
CA TYR A 61 6.60 7.42 4.18
C TYR A 61 5.67 7.29 5.37
N TYR A 62 6.24 7.02 6.54
CA TYR A 62 5.45 6.77 7.74
C TYR A 62 5.92 7.63 8.90
N HIS A 63 4.96 8.00 9.75
CA HIS A 63 5.24 8.73 10.98
C HIS A 63 4.20 8.40 12.05
N ILE A 64 4.48 8.79 13.30
CA ILE A 64 3.52 8.71 14.39
C ILE A 64 3.61 9.99 15.20
N LEU A 65 2.47 10.65 15.37
CA LEU A 65 2.35 11.90 16.12
C LEU A 65 1.23 11.79 17.15
N PRO A 66 1.34 12.51 18.28
CA PRO A 66 0.18 12.69 19.15
C PRO A 66 -0.90 13.47 18.40
N LYS A 67 -2.16 13.15 18.67
CA LYS A 67 -3.35 13.71 18.02
C LYS A 67 -3.35 15.25 18.02
N ASP A 68 -2.88 15.85 19.11
CA ASP A 68 -2.81 17.30 19.28
C ASP A 68 -1.79 17.99 18.35
N GLU A 69 -0.78 17.26 17.88
CA GLU A 69 0.27 17.78 16.99
C GLU A 69 0.00 17.47 15.50
N VAL A 70 -1.06 16.69 15.20
CA VAL A 70 -1.44 16.43 13.82
C VAL A 70 -2.07 17.70 13.23
N ASP A 71 -1.35 18.35 12.33
CA ASP A 71 -1.88 19.51 11.59
C ASP A 71 -2.99 19.02 10.63
N PRO A 72 -4.25 19.47 10.79
CA PRO A 72 -5.35 19.11 9.91
C PRO A 72 -5.15 19.59 8.45
N ILE A 73 -4.23 20.53 8.23
CA ILE A 73 -3.90 21.12 6.93
C ILE A 73 -2.55 20.58 6.43
N ALA A 74 -1.99 19.56 7.08
CA ALA A 74 -0.75 18.95 6.61
C ALA A 74 -0.85 18.52 5.13
N ASP A 75 0.09 19.00 4.32
CA ASP A 75 0.09 18.75 2.87
C ASP A 75 0.64 17.36 2.50
N PHE A 76 1.24 16.63 3.45
CA PHE A 76 2.00 15.40 3.16
C PHE A 76 1.61 14.19 4.01
N PHE A 77 1.44 14.35 5.32
CA PHE A 77 1.10 13.24 6.23
C PHE A 77 -0.39 13.25 6.57
N PHE A 78 -1.05 12.12 6.30
CA PHE A 78 -2.46 11.88 6.54
C PHE A 78 -2.62 10.69 7.50
N PRO A 79 -3.69 10.67 8.32
CA PRO A 79 -3.96 9.50 9.16
C PRO A 79 -4.29 8.27 8.30
N ILE A 80 -3.87 7.09 8.75
CA ILE A 80 -4.30 5.82 8.14
C ILE A 80 -5.81 5.65 8.29
N ASP A 81 -6.36 6.07 9.42
CA ASP A 81 -7.80 6.11 9.66
C ASP A 81 -8.27 7.51 10.04
N GLU A 82 -9.07 8.13 9.18
CA GLU A 82 -9.65 9.46 9.45
C GLU A 82 -10.49 9.46 10.74
N ASN A 83 -11.02 8.30 11.15
CA ASN A 83 -11.70 8.15 12.42
C ASN A 83 -10.79 8.34 13.64
N ASP A 84 -9.47 8.22 13.51
CA ASP A 84 -8.52 8.45 14.62
C ASP A 84 -8.44 9.94 14.98
N LEU A 85 -8.65 10.82 14.00
CA LEU A 85 -8.66 12.28 14.21
C LEU A 85 -9.99 12.77 14.75
N ARG A 86 -11.09 12.06 14.47
CA ARG A 86 -12.38 12.37 15.08
C ARG A 86 -12.23 12.20 16.59
N GLU A 87 -12.50 13.27 17.35
CA GLU A 87 -12.91 13.06 18.73
C GLU A 87 -14.12 12.13 18.71
N PHE A 88 -14.31 11.31 19.74
CA PHE A 88 -15.51 10.50 19.88
C PHE A 88 -16.75 11.41 19.92
N GLU A 89 -17.21 11.93 18.78
CA GLU A 89 -18.45 12.70 18.63
C GLU A 89 -19.68 11.77 18.73
N GLU A 90 -19.47 10.52 19.13
CA GLU A 90 -20.47 9.47 19.20
C GLU A 90 -20.59 8.93 20.64
N MET A 91 -20.54 9.80 21.66
CA MET A 91 -20.79 9.36 23.05
C MET A 91 -22.18 8.72 23.23
N GLU A 92 -23.13 9.03 22.33
CA GLU A 92 -24.45 8.37 22.24
C GLU A 92 -24.39 7.01 21.53
N GLN A 93 -23.59 6.85 20.46
CA GLN A 93 -23.43 5.54 19.81
C GLN A 93 -22.55 4.60 20.62
N LEU A 94 -21.62 5.12 21.44
CA LEU A 94 -20.85 4.34 22.42
C LEU A 94 -21.78 3.74 23.46
N THR A 95 -22.77 4.51 23.95
CA THR A 95 -23.80 3.96 24.86
C THR A 95 -24.68 2.90 24.20
N GLU A 96 -25.05 3.07 22.92
CA GLU A 96 -25.80 2.07 22.17
C GLU A 96 -24.96 0.81 21.83
N ALA A 97 -23.68 1.00 21.49
CA ALA A 97 -22.74 -0.08 21.18
C ALA A 97 -22.43 -0.92 22.43
N ILE A 98 -22.26 -0.29 23.60
CA ILE A 98 -22.09 -0.99 24.88
C ILE A 98 -23.32 -1.84 25.21
N GLN A 99 -24.53 -1.40 24.82
CA GLN A 99 -25.77 -2.14 25.07
C GLN A 99 -26.05 -3.26 24.05
N SER A 100 -25.46 -3.18 22.84
CA SER A 100 -25.78 -4.08 21.72
C SER A 100 -24.68 -5.06 21.34
N THR A 101 -23.42 -4.78 21.70
CA THR A 101 -22.27 -5.64 21.37
C THR A 101 -21.51 -6.12 22.61
N PRO A 102 -21.16 -7.42 22.68
CA PRO A 102 -20.53 -8.02 23.86
C PRO A 102 -19.07 -7.59 24.08
N GLU A 103 -18.41 -7.05 23.06
CA GLU A 103 -17.05 -6.49 23.16
C GLU A 103 -16.97 -5.20 22.33
N VAL A 104 -16.85 -4.06 23.00
CA VAL A 104 -16.73 -2.75 22.33
C VAL A 104 -15.29 -2.27 22.38
N LEU A 105 -14.72 -1.90 21.22
CA LEU A 105 -13.43 -1.22 21.15
C LEU A 105 -13.59 0.22 21.67
N ILE A 106 -12.91 0.54 22.76
CA ILE A 106 -12.99 1.86 23.39
C ILE A 106 -11.83 2.75 23.00
N SER A 107 -10.61 2.21 22.95
CA SER A 107 -9.43 3.02 22.69
C SER A 107 -8.37 2.19 21.98
N LYS A 108 -7.59 2.88 21.15
CA LYS A 108 -6.40 2.35 20.47
C LYS A 108 -5.19 2.95 21.20
N VAL A 109 -4.31 2.10 21.73
CA VAL A 109 -3.10 2.55 22.43
C VAL A 109 -1.88 2.10 21.66
N TYR A 110 -0.95 3.02 21.43
CA TYR A 110 0.35 2.69 20.85
C TYR A 110 1.32 2.28 21.96
N LEU A 111 2.06 1.19 21.75
CA LEU A 111 3.11 0.75 22.66
C LEU A 111 4.49 1.05 22.04
N ALA A 112 5.19 1.98 22.65
CA ALA A 112 6.55 2.37 22.27
C ALA A 112 7.59 1.38 22.83
N CYS A 113 7.49 0.10 22.45
CA CYS A 113 8.42 -0.95 22.83
C CYS A 113 9.00 -1.68 21.60
N ASP A 114 10.01 -2.51 21.84
CA ASP A 114 10.57 -3.42 20.84
C ASP A 114 9.60 -4.58 20.54
N TYR A 115 9.67 -5.15 19.33
CA TYR A 115 8.77 -6.21 18.89
C TYR A 115 8.78 -7.44 19.80
N LEU A 116 9.94 -7.90 20.29
CA LEU A 116 10.00 -9.06 21.19
C LEU A 116 9.30 -8.79 22.52
N GLN A 117 9.42 -7.55 23.02
CA GLN A 117 8.76 -7.13 24.24
C GLN A 117 7.25 -7.04 24.04
N PHE A 118 6.80 -6.47 22.91
CA PHE A 118 5.39 -6.45 22.52
C PHE A 118 4.82 -7.88 22.46
N GLN A 119 5.50 -8.80 21.78
CA GLN A 119 5.07 -10.19 21.66
C GLN A 119 4.97 -10.88 23.03
N LYS A 120 5.92 -10.60 23.93
CA LYS A 120 5.91 -11.12 25.29
C LYS A 120 4.68 -10.62 26.07
N PHE A 121 4.40 -9.32 26.01
CA PHE A 121 3.20 -8.74 26.62
C PHE A 121 1.92 -9.35 26.05
N MET A 122 1.81 -9.48 24.73
CA MET A 122 0.62 -10.06 24.10
C MET A 122 0.41 -11.53 24.49
N ARG A 123 1.48 -12.29 24.70
CA ARG A 123 1.38 -13.68 25.18
C ARG A 123 0.96 -13.77 26.64
N GLU A 124 1.51 -12.91 27.49
CA GLU A 124 1.23 -12.89 28.93
C GLU A 124 -0.15 -12.31 29.25
N CYS A 125 -0.63 -11.36 28.44
CA CYS A 125 -1.89 -10.65 28.66
C CYS A 125 -3.09 -11.25 27.92
N ARG A 126 -2.90 -12.34 27.16
CA ARG A 126 -3.92 -12.94 26.29
C ARG A 126 -5.25 -13.27 27.00
N GLU A 127 -5.17 -13.69 28.26
CA GLU A 127 -6.33 -14.04 29.10
C GLU A 127 -6.49 -13.11 30.31
N ARG A 128 -5.64 -12.09 30.43
CA ARG A 128 -5.66 -11.17 31.57
C ARG A 128 -6.77 -10.14 31.41
N VAL A 129 -7.48 -9.89 32.50
CA VAL A 129 -8.48 -8.82 32.59
C VAL A 129 -7.84 -7.64 33.32
N PHE A 130 -7.95 -6.46 32.71
CA PHE A 130 -7.44 -5.21 33.24
C PHE A 130 -8.58 -4.43 33.87
N LYS A 131 -8.29 -3.74 34.97
CA LYS A 131 -9.29 -2.90 35.63
C LYS A 131 -9.19 -1.49 35.10
N GLY A 132 -10.33 -0.82 35.07
CA GLY A 132 -10.36 0.63 34.98
C GLY A 132 -11.69 1.20 35.40
N THR A 133 -11.89 2.47 35.08
CA THR A 133 -13.04 3.25 35.53
C THR A 133 -13.62 4.03 34.36
N VAL A 134 -14.94 3.92 34.21
CA VAL A 134 -15.73 4.74 33.30
C VAL A 134 -16.41 5.81 34.13
N GLU A 135 -15.99 7.06 33.96
CA GLU A 135 -16.66 8.21 34.55
C GLU A 135 -17.80 8.64 33.62
N THR A 136 -19.03 8.67 34.12
CA THR A 136 -20.20 9.18 33.41
C THR A 136 -20.57 10.58 33.92
N ASN A 137 -21.60 11.18 33.34
CA ASN A 137 -22.18 12.42 33.85
C ASN A 137 -22.72 12.30 35.29
N GLN A 138 -23.00 11.09 35.78
CA GLN A 138 -23.66 10.86 37.07
C GLN A 138 -22.75 10.10 38.05
N GLU A 139 -22.19 8.95 37.64
CA GLU A 139 -21.38 8.08 38.50
C GLU A 139 -20.11 7.56 37.80
N THR A 140 -19.17 7.05 38.61
CA THR A 140 -17.98 6.34 38.14
C THR A 140 -18.16 4.84 38.33
N TYR A 141 -18.15 4.09 37.24
CA TYR A 141 -18.32 2.64 37.26
C TYR A 141 -16.96 1.94 37.13
N PRO A 142 -16.63 0.99 38.02
CA PRO A 142 -15.49 0.11 37.80
C PRO A 142 -15.83 -0.85 36.66
N VAL A 143 -14.93 -0.97 35.69
CA VAL A 143 -15.10 -1.83 34.53
C VAL A 143 -13.86 -2.66 34.27
N ASP A 144 -14.09 -3.77 33.57
CA ASP A 144 -13.08 -4.72 33.20
C ASP A 144 -12.84 -4.66 31.69
N PHE A 145 -11.56 -4.62 31.30
CA PHE A 145 -11.11 -4.54 29.93
C PHE A 145 -10.29 -5.75 29.52
N LYS A 146 -10.41 -6.14 28.25
CA LYS A 146 -9.52 -7.07 27.56
C LYS A 146 -8.68 -6.31 26.55
N ILE A 147 -7.41 -6.65 26.46
CA ILE A 147 -6.50 -6.09 25.48
C ILE A 147 -6.33 -7.09 24.35
N LYS A 148 -6.46 -6.63 23.10
CA LYS A 148 -6.16 -7.43 21.91
C LYS A 148 -5.26 -6.63 20.96
N PRO A 149 -4.39 -7.28 20.16
CA PRO A 149 -3.71 -6.60 19.06
C PRO A 149 -4.74 -5.98 18.11
N TYR A 150 -4.52 -4.73 17.70
CA TYR A 150 -5.45 -4.03 16.80
C TYR A 150 -5.13 -4.37 15.34
N SER A 151 -6.03 -5.08 14.67
CA SER A 151 -5.88 -5.48 13.25
C SER A 151 -6.41 -4.45 12.26
N GLY A 152 -7.14 -3.41 12.69
CA GLY A 152 -7.85 -2.53 11.76
C GLY A 152 -6.94 -1.79 10.77
N TYR A 153 -5.71 -1.45 11.16
CA TYR A 153 -4.73 -0.88 10.21
C TYR A 153 -4.20 -1.93 9.22
N LEU A 154 -4.06 -3.18 9.64
CA LEU A 154 -3.61 -4.28 8.78
C LEU A 154 -4.68 -4.63 7.74
N GLU A 155 -5.96 -4.59 8.12
CA GLU A 155 -7.08 -4.76 7.20
C GLU A 155 -7.10 -3.68 6.11
N LYS A 156 -6.70 -2.44 6.42
CA LYS A 156 -6.54 -1.38 5.42
C LYS A 156 -5.38 -1.65 4.47
N LEU A 157 -4.27 -2.21 4.95
CA LEU A 157 -3.17 -2.65 4.08
C LEU A 157 -3.60 -3.81 3.16
N GLU A 158 -4.38 -4.76 3.67
CA GLU A 158 -4.94 -5.85 2.86
C GLU A 158 -5.89 -5.32 1.77
N GLN A 159 -6.73 -4.33 2.11
CA GLN A 159 -7.58 -3.65 1.12
C GLN A 159 -6.74 -2.93 0.06
N MET A 160 -5.66 -2.27 0.48
CA MET A 160 -4.73 -1.63 -0.44
C MET A 160 -4.11 -2.67 -1.39
N TYR A 161 -3.69 -3.83 -0.89
CA TYR A 161 -3.16 -4.91 -1.73
C TYR A 161 -4.16 -5.41 -2.79
N ILE A 162 -5.43 -5.58 -2.42
CA ILE A 162 -6.50 -5.92 -3.37
C ILE A 162 -6.60 -4.84 -4.45
N ASN A 163 -6.61 -3.57 -4.07
CA ASN A 163 -6.64 -2.47 -5.01
C ASN A 163 -5.42 -2.47 -5.95
N PHE A 164 -4.20 -2.74 -5.47
CA PHE A 164 -3.00 -2.89 -6.33
C PHE A 164 -3.21 -3.96 -7.40
N THR A 165 -3.70 -5.12 -6.98
CA THR A 165 -3.95 -6.26 -7.87
C THR A 165 -4.99 -5.91 -8.94
N ASP A 166 -6.10 -5.30 -8.54
CA ASP A 166 -7.18 -4.93 -9.45
C ASP A 166 -6.79 -3.78 -10.41
N ASN A 167 -5.86 -2.92 -10.00
CA ASN A 167 -5.28 -1.89 -10.87
C ASN A 167 -4.17 -2.43 -11.77
N SER A 168 -3.93 -3.75 -11.80
CA SER A 168 -2.86 -4.40 -12.57
C SER A 168 -1.45 -3.88 -12.21
N LEU A 169 -1.25 -3.47 -10.96
CA LEU A 169 0.03 -3.01 -10.44
C LEU A 169 0.67 -4.07 -9.55
N ALA A 170 1.99 -4.21 -9.64
CA ALA A 170 2.73 -5.09 -8.74
C ALA A 170 2.68 -4.55 -7.31
N TRP A 171 2.39 -5.42 -6.34
CA TRP A 171 2.40 -5.04 -4.93
C TRP A 171 3.80 -4.60 -4.51
N LYS A 172 3.85 -3.45 -3.85
CA LYS A 172 5.05 -2.95 -3.18
C LYS A 172 4.79 -2.98 -1.68
N THR A 173 5.54 -3.82 -0.96
CA THR A 173 5.36 -3.95 0.49
C THR A 173 5.50 -2.59 1.16
N ILE A 174 4.53 -2.26 2.00
CA ILE A 174 4.51 -1.02 2.77
C ILE A 174 5.18 -1.30 4.11
N LEU A 175 6.20 -0.50 4.43
CA LEU A 175 6.78 -0.50 5.76
C LEU A 175 6.06 0.52 6.62
N HIS A 176 5.44 0.07 7.71
CA HIS A 176 4.94 0.96 8.74
C HIS A 176 5.13 0.33 10.12
N PRO A 177 6.32 0.46 10.75
CA PRO A 177 6.67 -0.20 12.01
C PRO A 177 5.67 0.01 13.15
N TYR A 178 4.99 1.15 13.16
CA TYR A 178 4.12 1.52 14.27
C TYR A 178 2.79 0.76 14.30
N ILE A 179 2.22 0.35 13.16
CA ILE A 179 0.86 -0.23 13.12
C ILE A 179 0.79 -1.58 13.85
N TYR A 180 1.88 -2.36 13.82
CA TYR A 180 1.96 -3.69 14.43
C TYR A 180 1.99 -3.65 15.97
N LYS A 181 2.21 -2.46 16.55
CA LYS A 181 2.34 -2.24 18.00
C LYS A 181 1.15 -1.51 18.62
N PHE A 182 0.03 -1.44 17.90
CA PHE A 182 -1.23 -0.94 18.45
C PHE A 182 -2.00 -2.04 19.15
N ILE A 183 -2.56 -1.68 20.31
CA ILE A 183 -3.51 -2.51 21.05
C ILE A 183 -4.89 -1.86 21.05
N GLY A 184 -5.91 -2.69 20.89
CA GLY A 184 -7.30 -2.33 21.14
C GLY A 184 -7.68 -2.66 22.58
N VAL A 185 -8.22 -1.68 23.29
CA VAL A 185 -8.80 -1.85 24.62
C VAL A 185 -10.29 -2.13 24.42
N HIS A 186 -10.72 -3.35 24.72
CA HIS A 186 -12.10 -3.81 24.58
C HIS A 186 -12.79 -3.88 25.94
N LEU A 187 -13.98 -3.31 26.06
CA LEU A 187 -14.84 -3.47 27.23
C LEU A 187 -15.40 -4.89 27.29
N ILE A 188 -15.41 -5.49 28.48
CA ILE A 188 -16.14 -6.74 28.74
C ILE A 188 -17.50 -6.38 29.35
N GLU A 189 -18.59 -7.03 28.91
CA GLU A 189 -19.99 -6.85 29.36
C GLU A 189 -20.16 -6.79 30.90
N ASN A 190 -19.90 -5.63 31.50
CA ASN A 190 -20.18 -5.36 32.92
C ASN A 190 -20.75 -3.96 33.14
N LEU A 191 -21.02 -3.19 32.07
CA LEU A 191 -21.50 -1.81 32.19
C LEU A 191 -22.96 -1.68 31.74
N THR A 192 -23.88 -1.73 32.70
CA THR A 192 -25.28 -1.36 32.50
C THR A 192 -25.45 0.11 32.87
N LEU A 193 -25.39 0.99 31.87
CA LEU A 193 -25.65 2.43 32.05
C LEU A 193 -27.15 2.69 32.23
N ALA A 194 -27.52 3.61 33.11
CA ALA A 194 -28.91 4.03 33.24
C ALA A 194 -29.36 4.87 32.03
N GLU A 195 -30.66 4.89 31.71
CA GLU A 195 -31.22 5.67 30.59
C GLU A 195 -30.82 7.16 30.71
N GLY A 196 -30.05 7.65 29.73
CA GLY A 196 -29.58 9.05 29.66
C GLY A 196 -28.21 9.33 30.27
N GLU A 197 -27.49 8.33 30.77
CA GLU A 197 -26.10 8.49 31.23
C GLU A 197 -25.13 8.56 30.06
N LYS A 198 -24.41 9.68 29.94
CA LYS A 198 -23.32 9.83 28.97
C LYS A 198 -21.99 9.56 29.64
N VAL A 199 -21.15 8.74 29.00
CA VAL A 199 -19.76 8.57 29.41
C VAL A 199 -19.03 9.92 29.24
N LYS A 200 -18.16 10.29 30.17
CA LYS A 200 -17.30 11.49 30.11
C LYS A 200 -15.85 11.11 29.86
N LYS A 201 -15.37 10.08 30.54
CA LYS A 201 -13.97 9.69 30.51
C LYS A 201 -13.83 8.20 30.81
N ILE A 202 -12.95 7.53 30.08
CA ILE A 202 -12.59 6.14 30.34
C ILE A 202 -11.12 6.11 30.70
N SER A 203 -10.80 5.60 31.88
CA SER A 203 -9.43 5.41 32.34
C SER A 203 -9.20 3.92 32.54
N PHE A 204 -8.08 3.40 32.05
CA PHE A 204 -7.71 2.00 32.17
C PHE A 204 -6.27 1.91 32.70
N ASP A 205 -6.02 0.92 33.55
CA ASP A 205 -4.70 0.65 34.12
C ASP A 205 -4.05 -0.50 33.35
N LEU A 206 -3.02 -0.18 32.55
CA LEU A 206 -2.24 -1.14 31.77
C LEU A 206 -1.11 -1.82 32.58
N GLN A 207 -0.98 -1.50 33.87
CA GLN A 207 -0.02 -2.07 34.81
C GLN A 207 1.42 -2.07 34.25
N GLU A 208 1.95 -3.24 33.93
CA GLU A 208 3.34 -3.43 33.46
C GLU A 208 3.64 -2.73 32.12
N MET A 209 2.60 -2.35 31.37
CA MET A 209 2.72 -1.71 30.05
C MET A 209 2.58 -0.19 30.10
N GLU A 210 2.23 0.40 31.26
CA GLU A 210 2.12 1.86 31.43
C GLU A 210 3.39 2.64 31.01
N PRO A 211 4.63 2.17 31.29
CA PRO A 211 5.82 2.93 30.90
C PRO A 211 5.99 3.06 29.37
N TYR A 212 5.37 2.15 28.61
CA TYR A 212 5.48 2.10 27.14
C TYR A 212 4.25 2.68 26.45
N GLN A 213 3.21 3.05 27.22
CA GLN A 213 1.95 3.49 26.66
C GLN A 213 2.06 4.90 26.08
N LYS A 214 1.51 5.06 24.89
CA LYS A 214 1.33 6.33 24.20
C LYS A 214 -0.12 6.39 23.74
N ILE A 215 -0.92 7.11 24.55
CA ILE A 215 -2.35 7.34 24.29
C ILE A 215 -2.47 8.45 23.26
N ASP A 216 -3.55 8.43 22.48
CA ASP A 216 -3.88 9.44 21.46
C ASP A 216 -2.75 9.67 20.43
N HIS A 217 -2.01 8.62 20.09
CA HIS A 217 -1.05 8.68 18.98
C HIS A 217 -1.69 8.13 17.71
N VAL A 218 -1.54 8.87 16.62
CA VAL A 218 -2.15 8.54 15.33
C VAL A 218 -1.04 8.13 14.36
N PRO A 219 -1.13 6.94 13.74
CA PRO A 219 -0.20 6.55 12.68
C PRO A 219 -0.52 7.35 11.41
N LEU A 220 0.51 7.95 10.84
CA LEU A 220 0.42 8.80 9.66
C LEU A 220 1.21 8.21 8.49
N TRP A 221 0.70 8.41 7.29
CA TRP A 221 1.35 8.04 6.03
C TRP A 221 1.12 9.09 4.94
N ASN A 222 1.83 8.99 3.82
CA ASN A 222 1.73 9.89 2.67
C ASN A 222 0.65 9.51 1.65
N VAL A 223 -0.37 8.77 2.09
CA VAL A 223 -1.47 8.31 1.23
C VAL A 223 -2.74 9.06 1.57
N ARG A 224 -3.35 9.69 0.56
CA ARG A 224 -4.60 10.45 0.69
C ARG A 224 -5.70 9.81 -0.15
N LEU A 225 -6.91 9.73 0.39
CA LEU A 225 -8.10 9.37 -0.39
C LEU A 225 -8.67 10.62 -1.08
N LEU A 226 -8.85 10.54 -2.39
CA LEU A 226 -9.46 11.59 -3.22
C LEU A 226 -10.80 11.10 -3.77
N GLU A 227 -11.82 11.93 -3.69
CA GLU A 227 -13.06 11.73 -4.42
C GLU A 227 -13.07 12.64 -5.64
N ILE A 228 -12.88 12.06 -6.84
CA ILE A 228 -12.82 12.79 -8.10
C ILE A 228 -14.13 12.57 -8.86
N ARG A 229 -14.85 13.66 -9.13
CA ARG A 229 -16.05 13.61 -9.95
C ARG A 229 -15.68 13.38 -11.41
N ASN A 230 -16.41 12.49 -12.07
CA ASN A 230 -16.16 12.20 -13.47
C ASN A 230 -16.66 13.37 -14.34
N GLU A 231 -15.74 14.16 -14.89
CA GLU A 231 -16.04 15.27 -15.80
C GLU A 231 -16.23 14.78 -17.25
N SER A 232 -15.79 13.55 -17.58
CA SER A 232 -15.80 13.01 -18.93
C SER A 232 -16.91 11.96 -19.14
N PHE A 233 -17.52 11.97 -20.33
CA PHE A 233 -18.48 10.95 -20.73
C PHE A 233 -17.75 9.63 -20.99
N ALA A 234 -18.32 8.54 -20.51
CA ALA A 234 -17.75 7.22 -20.73
C ALA A 234 -17.87 6.83 -22.21
N VAL A 235 -16.78 6.31 -22.78
CA VAL A 235 -16.74 5.85 -24.18
C VAL A 235 -16.91 4.35 -24.18
N PRO A 236 -17.79 3.74 -25.01
CA PRO A 236 -17.89 2.29 -25.08
C PRO A 236 -16.54 1.69 -25.49
N ALA A 237 -16.07 0.71 -24.73
CA ALA A 237 -14.86 -0.04 -25.03
C ALA A 237 -15.06 -0.88 -26.30
N ARG A 238 -13.96 -1.40 -26.86
CA ARG A 238 -13.98 -2.18 -28.12
C ARG A 238 -14.87 -3.42 -28.09
N ASP A 239 -15.15 -3.95 -26.90
CA ASP A 239 -16.04 -5.10 -26.69
C ASP A 239 -17.53 -4.74 -26.71
N HIS A 240 -17.88 -3.44 -26.72
CA HIS A 240 -19.24 -2.90 -26.59
C HIS A 240 -20.01 -3.35 -25.34
N ILE A 241 -19.31 -3.95 -24.37
CA ILE A 241 -19.88 -4.41 -23.09
C ILE A 241 -19.42 -3.47 -21.97
N ASN A 242 -18.17 -3.02 -22.03
CA ASN A 242 -17.57 -2.16 -21.03
C ASN A 242 -17.51 -0.70 -21.51
N TYR A 243 -17.32 0.21 -20.56
CA TYR A 243 -17.17 1.63 -20.76
C TYR A 243 -15.82 2.10 -20.23
N GLN A 244 -15.16 2.95 -21.01
CA GLN A 244 -13.90 3.61 -20.71
C GLN A 244 -14.18 4.99 -20.11
N HIS A 245 -13.68 5.22 -18.90
CA HIS A 245 -13.72 6.49 -18.19
C HIS A 245 -12.33 7.08 -18.15
N THR A 246 -12.18 8.36 -18.49
CA THR A 246 -10.90 9.06 -18.40
C THR A 246 -10.96 10.10 -17.28
N ILE A 247 -10.12 9.91 -16.28
CA ILE A 247 -10.00 10.76 -15.09
C ILE A 247 -8.73 11.59 -15.26
N ASN A 248 -8.86 12.92 -15.31
CA ASN A 248 -7.70 13.82 -15.39
C ASN A 248 -7.07 13.99 -13.99
N ILE A 249 -5.75 13.75 -13.89
CA ILE A 249 -4.96 13.85 -12.64
C ILE A 249 -3.99 15.03 -12.62
N GLU A 250 -3.93 15.86 -13.68
CA GLU A 250 -3.02 17.01 -13.77
C GLU A 250 -3.21 17.99 -12.61
N LYS A 251 -4.47 18.23 -12.22
CA LYS A 251 -4.83 19.11 -11.09
C LYS A 251 -4.26 18.63 -9.75
N TYR A 252 -3.97 17.34 -9.64
CA TYR A 252 -3.53 16.68 -8.40
C TYR A 252 -2.04 16.38 -8.38
N GLY A 253 -1.34 16.45 -9.51
CA GLY A 253 0.11 16.30 -9.63
C GLY A 253 0.53 15.01 -10.34
N ILE A 254 1.29 15.15 -11.43
CA ILE A 254 1.66 14.02 -12.33
C ILE A 254 2.66 13.05 -11.68
N ASN A 255 3.51 13.54 -10.78
CA ASN A 255 4.60 12.78 -10.17
C ASN A 255 4.13 11.83 -9.05
N HIS A 256 2.85 11.85 -8.70
CA HIS A 256 2.27 11.05 -7.62
C HIS A 256 1.79 9.68 -8.11
N GLY A 257 1.77 8.70 -7.21
CA GLY A 257 1.14 7.40 -7.45
C GLY A 257 -0.37 7.52 -7.31
N TYR A 258 -1.11 6.80 -8.13
CA TYR A 258 -2.57 6.77 -8.07
C TYR A 258 -3.08 5.35 -8.15
N LEU A 259 -4.05 5.04 -7.31
CA LEU A 259 -4.68 3.73 -7.23
C LEU A 259 -6.19 3.90 -7.08
N VAL A 260 -6.98 3.32 -7.97
CA VAL A 260 -8.45 3.44 -7.94
C VAL A 260 -9.03 2.39 -7.00
N ASP A 261 -9.97 2.78 -6.13
CA ASP A 261 -10.69 1.84 -5.26
C ASP A 261 -11.71 1.03 -6.09
N THR A 262 -11.56 -0.29 -6.07
CA THR A 262 -12.29 -1.19 -6.96
C THR A 262 -13.58 -1.70 -6.35
N LYS A 263 -13.74 -1.62 -5.01
CA LYS A 263 -14.95 -2.02 -4.30
C LYS A 263 -16.16 -1.19 -4.70
N ALA A 264 -15.95 0.08 -5.04
CA ALA A 264 -17.03 1.01 -5.34
C ALA A 264 -17.66 0.81 -6.72
N ALA A 265 -16.92 0.27 -7.70
CA ALA A 265 -17.29 0.43 -9.11
C ALA A 265 -17.19 -0.82 -10.00
N ASN A 266 -16.79 -1.99 -9.47
CA ASN A 266 -16.56 -3.23 -10.24
C ASN A 266 -15.68 -2.96 -11.46
N ILE A 267 -14.38 -2.84 -11.25
CA ILE A 267 -13.43 -2.42 -12.28
C ILE A 267 -12.83 -3.65 -12.97
N ASN A 268 -12.74 -3.61 -14.29
CA ASN A 268 -12.07 -4.67 -15.05
C ASN A 268 -10.59 -4.37 -15.25
N TYR A 269 -10.26 -3.10 -15.51
CA TYR A 269 -8.90 -2.69 -15.84
C TYR A 269 -8.70 -1.21 -15.54
N VAL A 270 -7.55 -0.86 -14.98
CA VAL A 270 -7.11 0.52 -14.78
C VAL A 270 -5.78 0.70 -15.50
N ARG A 271 -5.65 1.84 -16.18
CA ARG A 271 -4.42 2.24 -16.86
C ARG A 271 -4.03 3.64 -16.45
N LYS A 272 -2.76 3.82 -16.08
CA LYS A 272 -2.18 5.14 -15.90
C LYS A 272 -1.57 5.64 -17.21
N SER A 273 -1.88 6.88 -17.56
CA SER A 273 -1.17 7.71 -18.52
C SER A 273 -0.49 8.86 -17.77
N ILE A 274 0.30 9.67 -18.47
CA ILE A 274 1.08 10.76 -17.85
C ILE A 274 0.16 11.74 -17.11
N ASP A 275 -0.97 12.12 -17.70
CA ASP A 275 -1.87 13.17 -17.23
C ASP A 275 -3.25 12.65 -16.77
N SER A 276 -3.50 11.35 -16.94
CA SER A 276 -4.84 10.78 -16.79
C SER A 276 -4.82 9.31 -16.38
N LEU A 277 -5.88 8.90 -15.70
CA LEU A 277 -6.20 7.50 -15.41
C LEU A 277 -7.35 7.07 -16.32
N THR A 278 -7.17 5.97 -17.03
CA THR A 278 -8.20 5.34 -17.84
C THR A 278 -8.73 4.12 -17.10
N VAL A 279 -10.01 4.14 -16.73
CA VAL A 279 -10.68 3.05 -16.02
C VAL A 279 -11.70 2.40 -16.93
N ILE A 280 -11.64 1.08 -17.08
CA ILE A 280 -12.60 0.29 -17.85
C ILE A 280 -13.53 -0.41 -16.85
N SER A 281 -14.82 -0.08 -16.91
CA SER A 281 -15.84 -0.64 -16.03
C SER A 281 -17.09 -1.05 -16.83
N PRO A 282 -17.90 -2.01 -16.36
CA PRO A 282 -19.18 -2.34 -16.97
C PRO A 282 -20.24 -1.24 -16.76
N ASN A 283 -19.98 -0.27 -15.90
CA ASN A 283 -20.92 0.77 -15.50
C ASN A 283 -20.78 2.00 -16.39
N GLU A 284 -21.82 2.32 -17.17
CA GLU A 284 -21.82 3.49 -18.05
C GLU A 284 -21.75 4.82 -17.29
N LYS A 285 -22.35 4.89 -16.09
CA LYS A 285 -22.47 6.12 -15.31
C LYS A 285 -21.87 5.96 -13.93
N VAL A 286 -20.60 6.32 -13.81
CA VAL A 286 -19.93 6.51 -12.51
C VAL A 286 -19.80 8.00 -12.26
N LEU A 287 -20.39 8.48 -11.15
CA LEU A 287 -20.47 9.90 -10.78
C LEU A 287 -19.18 10.40 -10.12
N SER A 288 -18.64 9.62 -9.19
CA SER A 288 -17.36 9.89 -8.53
C SER A 288 -16.53 8.62 -8.41
N TRP A 289 -15.22 8.81 -8.50
CA TRP A 289 -14.20 7.78 -8.31
C TRP A 289 -13.47 8.06 -7.00
N GLN A 290 -13.30 7.02 -6.19
CA GLN A 290 -12.42 7.05 -5.03
C GLN A 290 -11.02 6.61 -5.48
N ILE A 291 -10.03 7.47 -5.27
CA ILE A 291 -8.65 7.25 -5.73
C ILE A 291 -7.69 7.51 -4.57
N TYR A 292 -6.86 6.54 -4.25
CA TYR A 292 -5.73 6.70 -3.33
C TYR A 292 -4.59 7.38 -4.07
N GLN A 293 -4.16 8.54 -3.58
CA GLN A 293 -3.01 9.28 -4.07
C GLN A 293 -1.82 9.07 -3.13
N PHE A 294 -0.71 8.58 -3.67
CA PHE A 294 0.57 8.44 -2.99
C PHE A 294 1.41 9.68 -3.27
N LEU A 295 1.51 10.56 -2.27
CA LEU A 295 2.24 11.81 -2.40
C LEU A 295 3.74 11.52 -2.36
N GLN A 296 4.41 11.92 -3.42
CA GLN A 296 5.86 11.79 -3.53
C GLN A 296 6.52 13.05 -2.99
N LEU A 297 7.62 12.89 -2.26
CA LEU A 297 8.39 14.01 -1.74
C LEU A 297 8.84 14.89 -2.91
N GLY A 298 8.56 16.19 -2.82
CA GLY A 298 9.26 17.19 -3.65
C GLY A 298 10.63 17.52 -3.05
N GLU A 299 11.47 18.22 -3.82
CA GLU A 299 12.83 18.66 -3.42
C GLU A 299 12.89 19.37 -2.04
N ARG A 300 11.78 19.95 -1.56
CA ARG A 300 11.72 20.69 -0.28
C ARG A 300 11.64 19.81 0.97
N VAL A 301 11.24 18.55 0.87
CA VAL A 301 10.95 17.68 2.03
C VAL A 301 12.04 16.61 2.23
N GLU A 302 12.97 16.46 1.27
CA GLU A 302 14.16 15.59 1.35
C GLU A 302 15.08 15.88 2.56
N ALA A 303 14.93 17.04 3.20
CA ALA A 303 15.72 17.44 4.37
C ALA A 303 15.30 16.76 5.69
N LEU A 304 14.16 16.06 5.73
CA LEU A 304 13.72 15.29 6.89
C LEU A 304 14.21 13.84 6.72
N ASP A 305 14.90 13.29 7.73
CA ASP A 305 15.35 11.89 7.80
C ASP A 305 14.14 10.94 7.99
N LEU A 306 13.25 10.95 7.01
CA LEU A 306 12.02 10.17 6.98
C LEU A 306 12.33 8.77 6.48
N GLN A 307 11.89 7.79 7.25
CA GLN A 307 11.98 6.39 6.85
C GLN A 307 10.88 6.07 5.83
N SER A 308 11.21 5.25 4.84
CA SER A 308 10.29 4.83 3.78
C SER A 308 10.68 3.47 3.21
N ASN A 309 9.77 2.87 2.44
CA ASN A 309 10.06 1.70 1.61
C ASN A 309 10.71 2.06 0.26
N HIS A 310 11.35 3.23 0.16
CA HIS A 310 12.00 3.69 -1.06
C HIS A 310 13.17 2.77 -1.45
N LYS A 311 13.19 2.42 -2.74
CA LYS A 311 14.24 1.63 -3.37
C LYS A 311 15.22 2.56 -4.07
N GLN A 312 16.47 2.56 -3.63
CA GLN A 312 17.56 3.24 -4.34
C GLN A 312 17.76 2.58 -5.70
N ASP A 313 17.80 3.39 -6.74
CA ASP A 313 17.77 2.91 -8.10
C ASP A 313 19.19 2.61 -8.61
N PHE A 314 19.70 1.40 -8.36
CA PHE A 314 21.03 1.00 -8.83
C PHE A 314 21.00 0.48 -10.28
N PHE A 315 22.12 0.62 -10.98
CA PHE A 315 22.30 0.09 -12.35
C PHE A 315 21.98 -1.41 -12.44
N THR A 316 22.36 -2.17 -11.42
CA THR A 316 22.09 -3.61 -11.31
C THR A 316 20.61 -3.94 -11.26
N ASP A 317 19.79 -3.04 -10.70
CA ASP A 317 18.36 -3.27 -10.50
C ASP A 317 17.61 -3.00 -11.79
N ARG A 318 17.94 -1.91 -12.49
CA ARG A 318 17.42 -1.62 -13.84
C ARG A 318 17.79 -2.73 -14.83
N PHE A 319 19.00 -3.26 -14.72
CA PHE A 319 19.46 -4.38 -15.56
C PHE A 319 18.69 -5.67 -15.27
N ALA A 320 18.50 -6.03 -13.99
CA ALA A 320 17.75 -7.21 -13.59
C ALA A 320 16.26 -7.15 -14.00
N ARG A 321 15.62 -5.97 -13.87
CA ARG A 321 14.22 -5.76 -14.30
C ARG A 321 14.05 -5.92 -15.82
N ARG A 322 15.01 -5.43 -16.61
CA ARG A 322 14.93 -5.48 -18.08
C ARG A 322 15.02 -6.89 -18.67
N GLU A 323 15.85 -7.73 -18.08
CA GLU A 323 16.17 -9.05 -18.65
C GLU A 323 15.30 -10.20 -18.09
N ASN A 324 14.42 -9.93 -17.12
CA ASN A 324 13.48 -10.90 -16.50
C ASN A 324 14.13 -12.22 -15.99
N PHE A 325 15.45 -12.26 -15.79
CA PHE A 325 16.12 -13.42 -15.21
C PHE A 325 16.04 -13.37 -13.68
N THR A 326 15.38 -14.37 -13.10
CA THR A 326 15.40 -14.57 -11.64
C THR A 326 16.63 -15.39 -11.25
N VAL A 327 17.70 -14.72 -10.82
CA VAL A 327 18.90 -15.39 -10.31
C VAL A 327 18.72 -15.66 -8.82
N ARG A 328 18.41 -16.90 -8.44
CA ARG A 328 18.20 -17.26 -7.03
C ARG A 328 19.53 -17.58 -6.34
N SER A 329 20.24 -16.55 -5.88
CA SER A 329 21.55 -16.67 -5.24
C SER A 329 21.69 -15.80 -3.99
N MET A 330 22.69 -16.07 -3.14
CA MET A 330 23.01 -15.20 -2.01
C MET A 330 23.40 -13.78 -2.45
N CYS A 331 24.01 -13.64 -3.63
CA CYS A 331 24.30 -12.33 -4.22
C CYS A 331 23.01 -11.57 -4.56
N GLU A 332 21.95 -12.27 -4.97
CA GLU A 332 20.66 -11.66 -5.25
C GLU A 332 19.96 -11.19 -3.98
N ILE A 333 20.00 -12.00 -2.92
CA ILE A 333 19.52 -11.60 -1.58
C ILE A 333 20.24 -10.32 -1.15
N SER A 334 21.57 -10.29 -1.30
CA SER A 334 22.37 -9.11 -0.97
C SER A 334 21.99 -7.90 -1.85
N ARG A 335 21.73 -8.09 -3.15
CA ARG A 335 21.30 -7.02 -4.06
C ARG A 335 19.96 -6.42 -3.64
N ILE A 336 18.95 -7.27 -3.43
CA ILE A 336 17.58 -6.86 -3.02
C ILE A 336 17.64 -6.05 -1.74
N ILE A 337 18.33 -6.57 -0.73
CA ILE A 337 18.43 -5.94 0.59
C ILE A 337 19.11 -4.57 0.46
N ASN A 338 20.27 -4.49 -0.21
CA ASN A 338 21.04 -3.25 -0.38
C ASN A 338 20.32 -2.18 -1.21
N THR A 339 19.24 -2.52 -1.90
CA THR A 339 18.39 -1.56 -2.61
C THR A 339 17.68 -0.61 -1.63
N TYR A 340 17.46 -1.02 -0.38
CA TYR A 340 16.74 -0.21 0.60
C TYR A 340 17.64 0.76 1.37
N SER A 341 17.18 2.01 1.53
CA SER A 341 17.89 3.04 2.29
C SER A 341 18.17 2.63 3.75
N MET A 342 17.29 1.82 4.32
CA MET A 342 17.40 1.28 5.68
C MET A 342 18.64 0.42 5.89
N MET A 343 19.22 -0.14 4.83
CA MET A 343 20.47 -0.88 4.92
C MET A 343 21.67 -0.05 5.36
N ALA A 344 21.58 1.28 5.38
CA ALA A 344 22.60 2.08 6.04
C ALA A 344 22.83 1.67 7.51
N ASN A 345 21.77 1.19 8.18
CA ASN A 345 21.76 0.82 9.59
C ASN A 345 22.01 -0.66 9.86
N PHE A 346 21.88 -1.54 8.86
CA PHE A 346 22.01 -2.99 9.00
C PHE A 346 23.18 -3.54 8.18
N SER A 347 23.68 -4.70 8.56
CA SER A 347 24.64 -5.46 7.76
C SER A 347 24.31 -6.94 7.85
N LEU A 348 24.14 -7.57 6.70
CA LEU A 348 23.87 -9.00 6.61
C LEU A 348 25.19 -9.75 6.73
N GLU A 349 25.35 -10.50 7.83
CA GLU A 349 26.58 -11.24 8.11
C GLU A 349 26.51 -12.68 7.60
N LYS A 350 25.33 -13.31 7.72
CA LYS A 350 25.18 -14.74 7.54
C LYS A 350 23.81 -15.12 7.01
N ILE A 351 23.78 -16.19 6.21
CA ILE A 351 22.56 -16.82 5.72
C ILE A 351 22.69 -18.32 5.94
N GLU A 352 21.76 -18.92 6.68
CA GLU A 352 21.75 -20.34 7.00
C GLU A 352 20.40 -20.99 6.69
N LEU A 353 20.44 -22.25 6.27
CA LEU A 353 19.24 -23.08 6.14
C LEU A 353 19.12 -23.94 7.40
N LEU A 354 17.99 -23.84 8.08
CA LEU A 354 17.73 -24.62 9.29
C LEU A 354 16.89 -25.85 8.95
N GLU A 355 17.03 -26.90 9.76
CA GLU A 355 16.16 -28.08 9.67
C GLU A 355 14.79 -27.85 10.32
N GLN A 356 14.73 -26.97 11.33
CA GLN A 356 13.53 -26.67 12.10
C GLN A 356 13.42 -25.16 12.37
N LEU A 357 12.18 -24.70 12.52
CA LEU A 357 11.90 -23.31 12.90
C LEU A 357 12.36 -23.06 14.34
N PRO A 358 12.99 -21.90 14.62
CA PRO A 358 13.33 -21.52 15.97
C PRO A 358 12.05 -21.29 16.82
N PRO A 359 12.11 -21.56 18.14
CA PRO A 359 10.95 -21.44 19.02
C PRO A 359 10.49 -19.99 19.23
N ILE A 360 11.41 -19.04 19.10
CA ILE A 360 11.15 -17.60 19.18
C ILE A 360 11.56 -17.00 17.84
N LYS A 361 10.65 -16.25 17.21
CA LYS A 361 10.90 -15.54 15.96
C LYS A 361 11.11 -14.07 16.29
N GLU A 362 12.26 -13.51 15.91
CA GLU A 362 12.53 -12.08 16.09
C GLU A 362 11.86 -11.20 15.03
N THR A 363 11.47 -11.80 13.91
CA THR A 363 10.75 -11.12 12.83
C THR A 363 9.36 -11.70 12.63
N TYR A 364 8.47 -10.86 12.08
CA TYR A 364 7.16 -11.26 11.60
C TYR A 364 7.05 -11.08 10.10
N GLU A 365 6.05 -11.73 9.50
CA GLU A 365 5.71 -11.53 8.09
C GLU A 365 4.86 -10.26 7.96
N VAL A 366 5.33 -9.30 7.17
CA VAL A 366 4.61 -8.03 6.92
C VAL A 366 3.41 -8.27 6.01
N ASN A 367 3.56 -9.18 5.04
CA ASN A 367 2.57 -9.46 4.01
C ASN A 367 1.71 -10.71 4.32
N THR A 368 1.16 -10.83 5.53
CA THR A 368 0.38 -12.02 5.93
C THR A 368 -0.84 -12.32 5.06
N PHE A 369 -1.33 -11.34 4.31
CA PHE A 369 -2.46 -11.47 3.38
C PHE A 369 -2.06 -12.12 2.05
N LEU A 370 -0.76 -12.19 1.72
CA LEU A 370 -0.26 -12.84 0.52
C LEU A 370 -0.22 -14.35 0.73
N LYS A 371 -1.33 -15.02 0.43
CA LYS A 371 -1.38 -16.48 0.45
C LYS A 371 -0.80 -17.04 -0.85
N ASP A 372 0.26 -17.83 -0.72
CA ASP A 372 0.75 -18.65 -1.83
C ASP A 372 -0.20 -19.85 -2.00
N TYR A 373 -1.17 -19.71 -2.88
CA TYR A 373 -2.12 -20.77 -3.19
C TYR A 373 -1.49 -21.99 -3.90
N ILE A 374 -0.23 -21.90 -4.31
CA ILE A 374 0.45 -22.92 -5.11
C ILE A 374 1.31 -23.84 -4.23
N ARG A 375 1.86 -23.36 -3.11
CA ARG A 375 2.78 -24.12 -2.25
C ARG A 375 2.26 -24.28 -0.84
N GLU A 376 2.19 -25.51 -0.36
CA GLU A 376 1.85 -25.80 1.04
C GLU A 376 2.96 -25.29 1.98
N GLU A 377 2.61 -24.44 2.95
CA GLU A 377 3.55 -23.85 3.93
C GLU A 377 4.35 -24.89 4.73
N VAL A 378 3.80 -26.10 4.88
CA VAL A 378 4.34 -27.19 5.70
C VAL A 378 5.68 -27.74 5.19
N HIS A 379 6.02 -27.53 3.92
CA HIS A 379 7.22 -28.11 3.29
C HIS A 379 8.35 -27.10 3.03
N ARG A 380 8.22 -25.84 3.49
CA ARG A 380 9.22 -24.80 3.25
C ARG A 380 10.42 -24.96 4.19
N THR A 381 11.63 -24.97 3.62
CA THR A 381 12.87 -24.99 4.42
C THR A 381 13.07 -23.63 5.08
N PRO A 382 13.26 -23.54 6.40
CA PRO A 382 13.56 -22.28 7.06
C PRO A 382 14.92 -21.72 6.62
N MET A 383 14.94 -20.44 6.25
CA MET A 383 16.15 -19.68 5.92
C MET A 383 16.33 -18.57 6.95
N LEU A 384 17.40 -18.64 7.73
CA LEU A 384 17.77 -17.66 8.74
C LEU A 384 18.76 -16.66 8.15
N LEU A 385 18.44 -15.38 8.29
CA LEU A 385 19.24 -14.24 7.86
C LEU A 385 19.71 -13.51 9.12
N SER A 386 21.02 -13.54 9.38
CA SER A 386 21.60 -12.94 10.60
C SER A 386 22.15 -11.55 10.28
N PHE A 387 21.66 -10.55 11.00
CA PHE A 387 22.03 -9.15 10.79
C PHE A 387 22.71 -8.54 12.01
N THR A 388 23.66 -7.66 11.76
CA THR A 388 24.17 -6.71 12.77
C THR A 388 23.56 -5.33 12.51
N THR A 389 23.42 -4.52 13.55
CA THR A 389 22.90 -3.15 13.43
C THR A 389 23.82 -2.15 14.11
N LYS A 390 23.96 -0.97 13.49
CA LYS A 390 24.72 0.15 14.07
C LYS A 390 23.92 0.89 15.14
N LYS A 391 22.59 0.78 15.12
CA LYS A 391 21.69 1.51 16.02
C LYS A 391 20.49 0.64 16.37
N GLN A 392 20.47 0.13 17.60
CA GLN A 392 19.28 -0.52 18.15
C GLN A 392 18.28 0.55 18.64
N GLY A 393 17.06 0.45 18.15
CA GLY A 393 15.94 1.31 18.50
C GLY A 393 14.62 0.53 18.50
N LEU A 394 13.53 1.24 18.77
CA LEU A 394 12.19 0.64 18.90
C LEU A 394 11.66 0.02 17.60
N THR A 395 12.15 0.46 16.44
CA THR A 395 11.71 0.02 15.10
C THR A 395 12.67 -0.95 14.43
N THR A 396 13.83 -1.25 15.05
CA THR A 396 14.89 -2.03 14.41
C THR A 396 14.41 -3.42 13.99
N ARG A 397 13.65 -4.12 14.83
CA ARG A 397 13.07 -5.44 14.48
C ARG A 397 11.92 -5.36 13.48
N ASP A 398 11.21 -4.23 13.43
CA ASP A 398 10.16 -3.99 12.44
C ASP A 398 10.76 -3.76 11.05
N GLU A 399 11.83 -2.95 10.97
CA GLU A 399 12.62 -2.73 9.75
C GLU A 399 13.24 -4.04 9.25
N LEU A 400 13.75 -4.86 10.18
CA LEU A 400 14.25 -6.20 9.86
C LEU A 400 13.14 -7.11 9.32
N SER A 401 11.95 -7.08 9.93
CA SER A 401 10.79 -7.86 9.48
C SER A 401 10.37 -7.50 8.06
N PHE A 402 10.46 -6.22 7.70
CA PHE A 402 10.24 -5.75 6.33
C PHE A 402 11.27 -6.30 5.34
N LEU A 403 12.57 -6.18 5.64
CA LEU A 403 13.62 -6.71 4.76
C LEU A 403 13.46 -8.22 4.53
N VAL A 404 13.15 -8.97 5.59
CA VAL A 404 12.92 -10.41 5.52
C VAL A 404 11.67 -10.74 4.70
N SER A 405 10.60 -9.95 4.85
CA SER A 405 9.37 -10.13 4.07
C SER A 405 9.57 -9.83 2.58
N GLU A 406 10.44 -8.89 2.24
CA GLU A 406 10.82 -8.64 0.85
C GLU A 406 11.59 -9.82 0.25
N ILE A 407 12.52 -10.41 1.00
CA ILE A 407 13.22 -11.62 0.56
C ILE A 407 12.23 -12.77 0.40
N GLN A 408 11.27 -12.91 1.32
CA GLN A 408 10.23 -13.94 1.27
C GLN A 408 9.41 -13.90 -0.04
N LEU A 409 9.15 -12.71 -0.60
CA LEU A 409 8.49 -12.55 -1.90
C LEU A 409 9.32 -13.07 -3.07
N HIS A 410 10.62 -12.85 -3.04
CA HIS A 410 11.55 -13.30 -4.08
C HIS A 410 11.91 -14.79 -3.95
N PHE A 411 11.82 -15.34 -2.73
CA PHE A 411 12.21 -16.69 -2.38
C PHE A 411 11.06 -17.49 -1.72
N PRO A 412 9.93 -17.72 -2.43
CA PRO A 412 8.74 -18.35 -1.88
C PRO A 412 8.91 -19.84 -1.48
N GLU A 413 10.03 -20.46 -1.83
CA GLU A 413 10.36 -21.85 -1.44
C GLU A 413 10.87 -21.98 0.00
N PHE A 414 11.35 -20.88 0.59
CA PHE A 414 11.87 -20.85 1.95
C PHE A 414 10.89 -20.18 2.90
N THR A 415 11.05 -20.45 4.20
CA THR A 415 10.46 -19.63 5.27
C THR A 415 11.55 -18.73 5.81
N CYS A 416 11.58 -17.48 5.34
CA CYS A 416 12.62 -16.52 5.69
C CYS A 416 12.40 -15.98 7.11
N LEU A 417 13.48 -15.93 7.89
CA LEU A 417 13.51 -15.43 9.26
C LEU A 417 14.71 -14.50 9.43
N GLY A 418 14.54 -13.41 10.17
CA GLY A 418 15.64 -12.55 10.58
C GLY A 418 16.02 -12.76 12.04
N GLU A 419 17.30 -12.61 12.35
CA GLU A 419 17.80 -12.46 13.71
C GLU A 419 18.78 -11.28 13.80
N LEU A 420 18.87 -10.68 14.99
CA LEU A 420 19.87 -9.68 15.32
C LEU A 420 20.97 -10.30 16.17
N LEU A 421 22.23 -10.15 15.72
CA LEU A 421 23.43 -10.65 16.39
C LEU A 421 23.94 -9.71 17.50
#